data_AF-X1FMC3-F1
#
_entry.id   AF-X1FMC3-F1
#
_cell.length_a   1.000
_cell.length_b   1.000
_cell.length_c   1.000
_cell.angle_alpha   90.00
_cell.angle_beta   90.00
_cell.angle_gamma   90.00
#
_symmetry.space_group_name_H-M   'P 1'
#
loop_
_entity.id
_entity.type
_entity.pdbx_description
1 polymer ?
#
loop_
_entity_poly.entity_id
_entity_poly.type
_entity_poly.pdbx_seq_one_letter_code
_entity_poly.pdbx_strand_id
1 'polypeptide(L)'
;MKYFGATDIGNMRENNEDCFYAKDDLFIIADGMGGHRAGEVASRLSVDAFVKSFTESMNKSPRIQTRFIKNNIIRSVKLANAWHL
;
A
#
# COMPACT_ATOMS: atom_id res chain seq x y z
N MET A 1 7.50 16.39 9.07
CA MET A 1 8.23 15.52 10.03
C MET A 1 9.49 14.97 9.36
N LYS A 2 10.61 14.71 10.05
CA LYS A 2 11.75 13.94 9.47
C LYS A 2 11.48 12.45 9.65
N TYR A 3 11.63 11.65 8.60
CA TYR A 3 11.40 10.20 8.61
C TYR A 3 12.43 9.46 7.76
N PHE A 4 12.55 8.16 8.00
CA PHE A 4 13.39 7.23 7.25
C PHE A 4 12.59 5.95 6.99
N GLY A 5 12.81 5.33 5.84
CA GLY A 5 12.20 4.06 5.47
C GLY A 5 13.24 3.13 4.86
N ALA A 6 13.26 1.89 5.31
CA ALA A 6 14.09 0.82 4.77
C ALA A 6 13.29 -0.49 4.80
N THR A 7 13.60 -1.37 3.87
CA THR A 7 13.09 -2.75 3.83
C THR A 7 14.23 -3.67 3.42
N ASP A 8 14.18 -4.92 3.86
CA ASP A 8 15.18 -5.95 3.60
C ASP A 8 14.47 -7.28 3.31
N ILE A 9 15.00 -8.04 2.37
CA ILE A 9 14.46 -9.34 1.98
C ILE A 9 14.69 -10.44 3.03
N GLY A 10 15.73 -10.27 3.86
CA GLY A 10 16.24 -11.28 4.77
C GLY A 10 17.00 -12.40 4.05
N ASN A 11 17.38 -13.44 4.80
CA ASN A 11 18.25 -14.50 4.30
C ASN A 11 17.50 -15.73 3.71
N MET A 12 16.17 -15.75 3.79
CA MET A 12 15.37 -16.96 3.53
C MET A 12 14.42 -16.85 2.35
N ARG A 13 14.01 -15.63 1.97
CA ARG A 13 13.03 -15.41 0.90
C ARG A 13 13.74 -15.15 -0.43
N GLU A 14 13.12 -15.60 -1.53
CA GLU A 14 13.62 -15.32 -2.88
C GLU A 14 13.32 -13.89 -3.34
N ASN A 15 12.20 -13.31 -2.88
CA ASN A 15 11.79 -11.94 -3.17
C ASN A 15 11.32 -11.21 -1.91
N ASN A 16 11.43 -9.88 -1.91
CA ASN A 16 10.87 -9.04 -0.86
C ASN A 16 9.43 -8.67 -1.22
N GLU A 17 8.47 -9.09 -0.39
CA GLU A 17 7.05 -8.83 -0.60
C GLU A 17 6.56 -7.62 0.22
N ASP A 18 7.46 -6.92 0.92
CA ASP A 18 7.16 -5.69 1.63
C ASP A 18 7.16 -4.48 0.69
N CYS A 19 6.20 -3.59 0.88
CA CYS A 19 6.16 -2.29 0.20
C CYS A 19 5.78 -1.19 1.20
N PHE A 20 6.41 -0.02 1.09
CA PHE A 20 6.03 1.14 1.91
C PHE A 20 5.98 2.43 1.09
N TYR A 21 5.20 3.39 1.60
CA TYR A 21 5.14 4.77 1.14
C TYR A 21 5.27 5.71 2.34
N ALA A 22 6.11 6.73 2.21
CA ALA A 22 6.31 7.74 3.24
C ALA A 22 6.49 9.10 2.56
N LYS A 23 5.46 9.96 2.63
CA LYS A 23 5.49 11.33 2.09
C LYS A 23 4.30 12.12 2.65
N ASP A 24 4.44 13.44 2.78
CA ASP A 24 3.33 14.37 3.08
C ASP A 24 2.50 13.97 4.32
N ASP A 25 3.20 13.55 5.39
CA ASP A 25 2.64 13.02 6.65
C ASP A 25 1.71 11.78 6.50
N LEU A 26 1.73 11.13 5.32
CA LEU A 26 1.11 9.84 5.06
C LEU A 26 2.18 8.74 5.06
N PHE A 27 1.94 7.71 5.88
CA PHE A 27 2.80 6.54 6.02
C PHE A 27 1.96 5.28 5.80
N ILE A 28 2.41 4.42 4.89
CA ILE A 28 1.73 3.18 4.54
C ILE A 28 2.78 2.07 4.49
N ILE A 29 2.45 0.92 5.05
CA ILE A 29 3.22 -0.31 4.96
C ILE A 29 2.25 -1.41 4.50
N ALA A 30 2.68 -2.24 3.56
CA ALA A 30 1.96 -3.39 3.08
C ALA A 30 2.92 -4.60 3.02
N ASP A 31 2.53 -5.68 3.67
CA ASP A 31 3.17 -6.99 3.57
C ASP A 31 2.33 -7.83 2.59
N GLY A 32 2.93 -8.19 1.47
CA GLY A 32 2.31 -9.02 0.46
C GLY A 32 2.37 -10.48 0.88
N MET A 33 1.23 -11.10 1.18
CA MET A 33 1.21 -12.54 1.47
C MET A 33 1.24 -13.32 0.14
N GLY A 34 2.44 -13.66 -0.34
CA GLY A 34 2.63 -14.40 -1.59
C GLY A 34 2.65 -15.91 -1.44
N GLY A 35 1.84 -16.58 -2.26
CA GLY A 35 2.09 -17.94 -2.73
C GLY A 35 3.02 -17.91 -3.94
N HIS A 36 2.59 -18.40 -5.11
CA HIS A 36 3.39 -18.34 -6.34
C HIS A 36 3.69 -16.88 -6.79
N ARG A 37 4.88 -16.35 -6.47
CA ARG A 37 5.53 -15.14 -7.05
C ARG A 37 4.68 -13.86 -7.09
N ALA A 38 3.80 -13.67 -6.13
CA ALA A 38 2.74 -12.67 -6.23
C ALA A 38 2.70 -11.60 -5.15
N GLY A 39 3.31 -11.84 -3.98
CA GLY A 39 3.16 -10.94 -2.85
C GLY A 39 3.78 -9.58 -3.11
N GLU A 40 4.94 -9.54 -3.78
CA GLU A 40 5.56 -8.28 -4.23
C GLU A 40 4.58 -7.40 -5.03
N VAL A 41 3.86 -8.00 -5.98
CA VAL A 41 2.94 -7.24 -6.82
C VAL A 41 1.69 -6.85 -6.03
N ALA A 42 1.18 -7.73 -5.18
CA ALA A 42 0.04 -7.44 -4.32
C ALA A 42 0.31 -6.28 -3.34
N SER A 43 1.48 -6.26 -2.68
CA SER A 43 1.85 -5.18 -1.76
C SER A 43 2.06 -3.86 -2.49
N ARG A 44 2.75 -3.88 -3.64
CA ARG A 44 2.93 -2.73 -4.52
C ARG A 44 1.59 -2.14 -4.96
N LEU A 45 0.68 -2.97 -5.49
CA LEU A 45 -0.65 -2.56 -5.93
C LEU A 45 -1.48 -1.98 -4.78
N SER A 46 -1.37 -2.56 -3.58
CA SER A 46 -2.06 -2.07 -2.40
C SER A 46 -1.61 -0.64 -2.03
N VAL A 47 -0.30 -0.40 -2.02
CA VAL A 47 0.25 0.94 -1.73
C VAL A 47 -0.13 1.93 -2.83
N ASP A 48 0.12 1.61 -4.08
CA ASP A 48 -0.12 2.52 -5.22
C ASP A 48 -1.61 2.88 -5.36
N ALA A 49 -2.51 1.91 -5.23
CA ALA A 49 -3.94 2.16 -5.30
C ALA A 49 -4.45 3.03 -4.14
N PHE A 50 -3.92 2.82 -2.93
CA PHE A 50 -4.27 3.64 -1.78
C PHE A 50 -3.81 5.09 -1.99
N VAL A 51 -2.53 5.30 -2.32
CA VAL A 51 -1.94 6.64 -2.49
C VAL A 51 -2.68 7.42 -3.56
N LYS A 52 -3.00 6.78 -4.69
CA LYS A 52 -3.77 7.39 -5.77
C LYS A 52 -5.14 7.88 -5.30
N SER A 53 -5.94 6.99 -4.72
CA SER A 53 -7.31 7.29 -4.29
C SER A 53 -7.35 8.29 -3.13
N PHE A 54 -6.36 8.21 -2.22
CA PHE A 54 -6.18 9.17 -1.13
C PHE A 54 -5.88 10.58 -1.66
N THR A 55 -4.89 10.71 -2.55
CA THR A 55 -4.48 11.99 -3.13
C THR A 55 -5.61 12.64 -3.94
N GLU A 56 -6.29 11.86 -4.79
CA GLU A 56 -7.45 12.33 -5.56
C GLU A 56 -8.57 12.90 -4.67
N SER A 57 -8.74 12.34 -3.49
CA SER A 57 -9.81 12.75 -2.58
C SER A 57 -9.42 13.92 -1.70
N MET A 58 -8.15 13.98 -1.28
CA MET A 58 -7.59 15.17 -0.62
C MET A 58 -7.72 16.41 -1.49
N ASN A 59 -7.55 16.27 -2.80
CA ASN A 59 -7.76 17.35 -3.77
C ASN A 59 -9.24 17.79 -3.89
N LYS A 60 -10.20 16.89 -3.65
CA LYS A 60 -11.64 17.20 -3.73
C LYS A 60 -12.22 17.75 -2.44
N SER A 61 -11.76 17.25 -1.29
CA SER A 61 -12.21 17.68 0.02
C SER A 61 -11.08 17.49 1.02
N PRO A 62 -10.49 18.57 1.58
CA PRO A 62 -9.37 18.49 2.51
C PRO A 62 -9.71 17.83 3.86
N ARG A 63 -11.00 17.53 4.13
CA ARG A 63 -11.42 16.91 5.39
C ARG A 63 -11.36 15.39 5.28
N ILE A 64 -10.31 14.81 5.85
CA ILE A 64 -10.19 13.36 6.00
C ILE A 64 -11.21 12.87 7.03
N GLN A 65 -12.13 12.01 6.58
CA GLN A 65 -13.04 11.28 7.46
C GLN A 65 -12.53 9.85 7.66
N THR A 66 -12.71 9.27 8.84
CA THR A 66 -12.28 7.89 9.12
C THR A 66 -12.90 6.88 8.15
N ARG A 67 -14.16 7.11 7.73
CA ARG A 67 -14.83 6.29 6.72
C ARG A 67 -14.12 6.33 5.37
N PHE A 68 -13.56 7.47 5.00
CA PHE A 68 -12.80 7.63 3.78
C PHE A 68 -11.53 6.77 3.83
N ILE A 69 -10.73 6.88 4.89
CA ILE A 69 -9.54 6.04 5.07
C ILE A 69 -9.90 4.55 4.96
N LYS A 70 -10.93 4.11 5.71
CA LYS A 70 -11.40 2.72 5.68
C LYS A 70 -11.76 2.24 4.28
N ASN A 71 -12.48 3.05 3.51
CA ASN A 71 -12.87 2.70 2.14
C ASN A 71 -11.66 2.60 1.20
N ASN A 72 -10.65 3.44 1.38
CA ASN A 72 -9.42 3.38 0.59
C ASN A 72 -8.62 2.12 0.89
N ILE A 73 -8.48 1.74 2.17
CA ILE A 73 -7.83 0.48 2.56
C ILE A 73 -8.55 -0.71 1.92
N ILE A 74 -9.88 -0.78 2.05
CA ILE A 74 -10.65 -1.90 1.49
C ILE A 74 -10.51 -1.95 -0.03
N ARG A 75 -10.54 -0.79 -0.70
CA ARG A 75 -10.41 -0.72 -2.15
C ARG A 75 -9.03 -1.16 -2.62
N SER A 76 -7.96 -0.69 -1.96
CA SER A 76 -6.59 -1.04 -2.37
C SER A 76 -6.31 -2.52 -2.21
N VAL A 77 -6.71 -3.13 -1.09
CA VAL A 77 -6.58 -4.58 -0.87
C VAL A 77 -7.40 -5.38 -1.88
N LYS A 78 -8.62 -4.94 -2.20
CA LYS A 78 -9.44 -5.61 -3.23
C LYS A 78 -8.79 -5.57 -4.62
N LEU A 79 -8.17 -4.45 -4.99
CA LEU A 79 -7.47 -4.32 -6.26
C LEU A 79 -6.21 -5.20 -6.32
N ALA A 80 -5.45 -5.24 -5.23
CA ALA A 80 -4.30 -6.14 -5.11
C ALA A 80 -4.70 -7.61 -5.22
N ASN A 81 -5.79 -8.02 -4.56
CA ASN A 81 -6.28 -9.39 -4.62
C ASN A 81 -6.87 -9.77 -5.98
N ALA A 82 -7.31 -8.79 -6.78
CA ALA A 82 -7.82 -9.02 -8.13
C ALA A 82 -6.69 -9.34 -9.14
N TRP A 83 -5.42 -9.23 -8.75
CA TRP A 83 -4.25 -9.49 -9.60
C TRP A 83 -4.03 -10.97 -9.96
N HIS A 84 -5.02 -11.84 -9.69
CA HIS A 84 -5.00 -13.27 -9.98
C HIS A 84 -6.20 -13.79 -10.79
N LEU A 85 -6.99 -12.87 -11.37
CA LEU A 85 -7.99 -13.17 -12.41
C LEU A 85 -7.48 -12.67 -13.75
#